data_AF-A0A836UIH3-F1
#
_entry.id   AF-A0A836UIH3-F1
#
_cell.length_a   1.000
_cell.length_b   1.000
_cell.length_c   1.000
_cell.angle_alpha   90.00
_cell.angle_beta   90.00
_cell.angle_gamma   90.00
#
_symmetry.space_group_name_H-M   'P 1'
#
loop_
_entity.id
_entity.type
_entity.pdbx_description
1 polymer ?
#
loop_
_entity_poly.entity_id
_entity_poly.type
_entity_poly.pdbx_seq_one_letter_code
_entity_poly.pdbx_strand_id
1 'polypeptide(L)' 'MTPEEKFQFDLEGYLVVKGVLDSDELAALNALADDPPGGWGEGTSYRTSNVSQWGPAYQALIDHAKLVPYLLALMGPKVR' A
#
# COMPACT_ATOMS: atom_id res chain seq x y z
N MET A 1 -13.13 -5.18 8.64
CA MET A 1 -12.58 -4.97 9.98
C MET A 1 -13.44 -5.68 11.00
N THR A 2 -12.88 -6.63 11.74
CA THR A 2 -13.55 -7.29 12.86
C THR A 2 -13.43 -6.45 14.15
N PRO A 3 -14.23 -6.74 15.19
CA PRO A 3 -14.07 -6.08 16.49
C PRO A 3 -12.68 -6.23 17.09
N GLU A 4 -12.03 -7.39 16.92
CA GLU A 4 -10.69 -7.69 17.42
C GLU A 4 -9.64 -6.85 16.69
N GLU A 5 -9.72 -6.76 15.36
CA GLU A 5 -8.84 -5.89 14.56
C GLU A 5 -8.99 -4.41 14.95
N LYS A 6 -10.24 -3.97 15.20
CA LYS A 6 -10.51 -2.62 15.67
C LYS A 6 -9.89 -2.39 17.05
N PHE A 7 -10.07 -3.31 17.98
CA PHE A 7 -9.51 -3.22 19.33
C PHE A 7 -7.98 -3.17 19.29
N GLN A 8 -7.33 -4.00 18.48
CA GLN A 8 -5.89 -3.98 18.30
C GLN A 8 -5.42 -2.63 17.75
N PHE A 9 -6.08 -2.12 16.70
CA PHE A 9 -5.74 -0.82 16.13
C PHE A 9 -5.89 0.32 17.15
N ASP A 10 -6.97 0.33 17.92
CA ASP A 10 -7.21 1.35 18.95
C ASP A 10 -6.14 1.32 20.07
N LEU A 11 -5.61 0.13 20.39
CA LEU A 11 -4.59 -0.05 21.43
C LEU A 11 -3.16 0.25 20.94
N GLU A 12 -2.83 -0.23 19.74
CA GLU A 12 -1.45 -0.22 19.20
C GLU A 12 -1.19 0.98 18.27
N GLY A 13 -2.24 1.60 17.72
CA GLY A 13 -2.16 2.66 16.73
C GLY A 13 -1.83 2.17 15.31
N TYR A 14 -1.75 0.86 15.09
CA TYR A 14 -1.54 0.23 13.79
C TYR A 14 -2.22 -1.14 13.71
N LEU A 15 -2.35 -1.67 12.50
CA LEU A 15 -2.86 -3.02 12.23
C LEU A 15 -2.07 -3.66 11.09
N VAL A 16 -1.71 -4.93 11.24
CA VAL A 16 -1.04 -5.71 10.18
C VAL A 16 -2.05 -6.57 9.43
N VAL A 17 -2.36 -6.18 8.19
CA VAL A 17 -3.21 -6.97 7.29
C VAL A 17 -2.32 -7.86 6.42
N LYS A 18 -2.38 -9.17 6.61
CA LYS A 18 -1.53 -10.14 5.90
C LYS A 18 -2.16 -10.55 4.56
N GLY A 19 -1.33 -10.90 3.57
CA GLY A 19 -1.80 -11.46 2.30
C GLY A 19 -2.66 -10.49 1.48
N VAL A 20 -2.37 -9.18 1.59
CA VAL A 20 -3.07 -8.16 0.80
C VAL A 20 -2.80 -8.38 -0.69
N LEU A 21 -1.53 -8.53 -1.06
CA LEU A 21 -1.11 -8.80 -2.43
C LEU A 21 -0.94 -10.30 -2.65
N ASP A 22 -1.31 -10.77 -3.84
CA ASP A 22 -0.93 -12.10 -4.30
C ASP A 22 0.49 -12.12 -4.93
N SER A 23 0.93 -13.30 -5.38
CA SER A 23 2.27 -13.49 -5.92
C SER A 23 2.51 -12.72 -7.22
N ASP A 24 1.48 -12.59 -8.05
CA ASP A 24 1.60 -12.02 -9.38
C ASP A 24 1.56 -10.49 -9.30
N GLU A 25 0.69 -9.95 -8.44
CA GLU A 25 0.67 -8.53 -8.06
C GLU A 25 2.02 -8.12 -7.46
N LEU A 26 2.55 -8.92 -6.54
CA LEU A 26 3.84 -8.64 -5.90
C LEU A 26 5.00 -8.71 -6.91
N ALA A 27 5.00 -9.68 -7.81
CA ALA A 27 6.02 -9.79 -8.85
C ALA A 27 6.01 -8.58 -9.80
N ALA A 28 4.82 -8.13 -10.22
CA ALA A 28 4.67 -6.96 -11.08
C ALA A 28 5.16 -5.67 -10.41
N LEU A 29 4.86 -5.48 -9.13
CA LEU A 29 5.34 -4.32 -8.36
C LEU A 29 6.86 -4.36 -8.17
N ASN A 30 7.43 -5.53 -7.83
CA ASN A 30 8.87 -5.67 -7.63
C ASN A 30 9.65 -5.41 -8.93
N ALA A 31 9.17 -5.88 -10.08
CA ALA A 31 9.82 -5.62 -11.35
C ALA A 31 9.92 -4.11 -11.69
N LEU A 32 8.90 -3.32 -11.32
CA LEU A 32 8.93 -1.87 -11.45
C LEU A 32 9.79 -1.19 -10.38
N ALA A 33 9.92 -1.78 -9.20
CA ALA A 33 10.79 -1.27 -8.14
C ALA A 33 12.28 -1.51 -8.43
N ASP A 34 12.61 -2.61 -9.09
CA ASP A 34 13.99 -2.95 -9.48
C ASP A 34 14.57 -1.91 -10.47
N ASP A 35 13.73 -1.38 -11.36
CA ASP A 35 14.06 -0.30 -12.30
C ASP A 35 12.96 0.79 -12.32
N PRO A 36 12.94 1.68 -11.32
CA PRO A 36 11.86 2.63 -11.15
C PRO A 36 11.91 3.76 -12.20
N PRO A 37 10.76 4.33 -12.59
CA PRO A 37 10.75 5.49 -13.48
C PRO A 37 11.55 6.67 -12.91
N GLY A 38 12.55 7.11 -13.66
CA GLY A 38 13.50 8.15 -13.23
C GLY A 38 14.74 7.62 -12.50
N GLY A 39 14.84 6.31 -12.30
CA GLY A 39 15.96 5.65 -11.64
C GLY A 39 15.99 5.88 -10.13
N TRP A 40 16.89 5.16 -9.47
CA TRP A 40 17.23 5.45 -8.07
C TRP A 40 18.10 6.70 -8.00
N GLY A 41 17.80 7.58 -7.04
CA GLY A 41 18.59 8.80 -6.82
C GLY A 41 20.05 8.47 -6.48
N GLU A 42 20.97 9.37 -6.84
CA GLU A 42 22.38 9.22 -6.49
C GLU A 42 22.58 9.31 -4.97
N GLY A 43 23.27 8.33 -4.38
CA GLY A 43 23.60 8.29 -2.95
C GLY A 43 23.14 7.00 -2.26
N THR A 44 23.11 7.01 -0.92
CA THR A 44 22.71 5.85 -0.10
C THR A 44 21.20 5.82 0.20
N SER A 45 20.45 6.79 -0.32
CA SER A 45 19.02 6.91 -0.08
C SER A 45 18.23 6.16 -1.13
N TYR A 46 17.61 5.04 -0.74
CA TYR A 46 16.58 4.36 -1.54
C TYR A 46 15.24 5.11 -1.49
N ARG A 47 15.28 6.44 -1.47
CA ARG A 47 14.08 7.27 -1.52
C ARG A 47 13.88 7.73 -2.95
N THR A 48 12.69 7.44 -3.43
CA THR A 48 12.18 7.86 -4.72
C THR A 48 10.83 8.54 -4.52
N SER A 49 10.49 9.43 -5.45
CA SER A 49 9.28 10.25 -5.38
C SER A 49 8.26 9.76 -6.40
N ASN A 50 7.00 10.20 -6.23
CA ASN A 50 5.93 9.93 -7.19
C ASN A 50 5.67 8.43 -7.45
N VAL A 51 5.75 7.59 -6.41
CA VAL A 51 5.50 6.14 -6.51
C VAL A 51 4.12 5.82 -7.10
N SER A 52 3.12 6.66 -6.83
CA SER A 52 1.78 6.56 -7.45
C SER A 52 1.76 6.81 -8.96
N GLN A 53 2.86 7.27 -9.55
CA GLN A 53 3.02 7.52 -10.98
C GLN A 53 3.93 6.48 -11.67
N TRP A 54 4.39 5.47 -10.93
CA TRP A 54 5.30 4.45 -11.48
C TRP A 54 4.65 3.50 -12.50
N GLY A 55 3.32 3.48 -12.52
CA GLY A 55 2.53 2.74 -13.49
C GLY A 55 1.21 2.25 -12.92
N PRO A 56 0.40 1.55 -13.75
CA PRO A 56 -0.91 1.08 -13.34
C PRO A 56 -0.90 0.16 -12.12
N ALA A 57 0.13 -0.70 -11.98
CA ALA A 57 0.26 -1.61 -10.84
C ALA A 57 0.36 -0.86 -9.51
N TYR A 58 1.10 0.24 -9.46
CA TYR A 58 1.21 1.08 -8.26
C TYR A 58 -0.01 1.96 -8.03
N GLN A 59 -0.71 2.38 -9.09
CA GLN A 59 -1.97 3.11 -8.96
C GLN A 59 -3.07 2.23 -8.33
N ALA A 60 -3.13 0.95 -8.71
CA ALA A 60 -4.09 -0.02 -8.17
C ALA A 60 -3.91 -0.30 -6.66
N LEU A 61 -2.79 0.12 -6.06
CA LEU A 61 -2.60 0.03 -4.60
C LEU A 61 -3.42 1.07 -3.82
N ILE A 62 -3.76 2.20 -4.44
CA ILE A 62 -4.41 3.35 -3.76
C ILE A 62 -5.80 2.94 -3.24
N ASP A 63 -6.57 2.24 -4.08
CA ASP A 63 -7.94 1.81 -3.83
C ASP A 63 -8.04 0.28 -3.74
N HIS A 64 -6.97 -0.38 -3.28
CA HIS A 64 -6.90 -1.84 -3.24
C HIS A 64 -8.08 -2.44 -2.46
N ALA A 65 -8.82 -3.36 -3.10
CA ALA A 65 -10.11 -3.86 -2.62
C ALA A 65 -10.06 -4.48 -1.20
N LYS A 66 -8.92 -5.07 -0.82
CA LYS A 66 -8.73 -5.62 0.54
C LYS A 66 -8.46 -4.55 1.61
N LEU A 67 -7.99 -3.36 1.25
CA LEU A 67 -7.64 -2.28 2.18
C LEU A 67 -8.75 -1.23 2.32
N VAL A 68 -9.47 -0.92 1.24
CA VAL A 68 -10.56 0.07 1.26
C VAL A 68 -11.57 -0.15 2.40
N PRO A 69 -12.02 -1.39 2.72
CA PRO A 69 -12.92 -1.61 3.86
C PRO A 69 -12.33 -1.21 5.21
N TYR A 70 -11.01 -1.35 5.40
CA TYR A 70 -10.33 -0.90 6.62
C TYR A 70 -10.24 0.62 6.65
N LEU A 71 -9.90 1.26 5.53
CA LEU A 71 -9.81 2.72 5.44
C LEU A 71 -11.17 3.39 5.69
N LEU A 72 -12.25 2.84 5.11
CA LEU A 72 -13.62 3.32 5.36
C LEU A 72 -14.03 3.16 6.82
N ALA A 73 -13.65 2.06 7.46
CA ALA A 73 -13.97 1.82 8.87
C ALA A 73 -13.19 2.74 9.83
N LEU A 74 -11.93 3.08 9.52
CA LEU A 74 -11.09 3.94 10.36
C LEU A 74 -11.30 5.44 10.12
N MET A 75 -11.44 5.85 8.87
CA MET A 75 -11.46 7.26 8.46
C MET A 75 -12.83 7.75 8.00
N GLY A 76 -13.80 6.85 7.84
CA GLY A 76 -15.16 7.16 7.43
C GLY A 76 -15.35 7.32 5.92
N PRO A 77 -16.56 7.72 5.47
CA PRO A 77 -16.99 7.65 4.06
C PRO A 77 -16.35 8.69 3.13
N LYS A 78 -15.47 9.55 3.64
CA LYS A 78 -14.78 10.57 2.83
C LYS A 78 -13.54 10.03 2.12
N VAL A 79 -13.08 8.84 2.50
CA VAL A 79 -12.03 8.12 1.76
C VAL A 79 -12.61 7.66 0.43
N ARG A 80 -11.89 7.95 -0.65
CA ARG A 80 -12.21 7.54 -2.02
C ARG A 80 -10.97 6.97 -2.67
#